data_AF-R1EI61-F1
#
_entry.id   AF-R1EI61-F1
#
_cell.length_a   1.000
_cell.length_b   1.000
_cell.length_c   1.000
_cell.angle_alpha   90.00
_cell.angle_beta   90.00
_cell.angle_gamma   90.00
#
_symmetry.space_group_name_H-M   'P 1'
#
loop_
_entity.id
_entity.type
_entity.pdbx_description
1 polymer ?
#
loop_
_entity_poly.entity_id
_entity_poly.type
_entity_poly.pdbx_seq_one_letter_code
_entity_poly.pdbx_strand_id
1 'polypeptide(L)'
;MQPAARESCLPELLLSRCITALSAARSAFKAINIESDVESDEEVDDTKEIQIEEALKLYQTALKYHSEGPKSYQEAIQAYKALFESDIFKYPESLSEYRRTELNGDPDYDFILQDDYEAGPTQLGGATDSAPNTLPQILHLSYKNHGQFMLEVVQHSLHECQDSLLTLNVTASAAAVDVPLRYFAEALDKDDSDLDLWTRTASVAALTGSGRITRFCLEAVLDGDDEAIARTRGKDAG
;
A
#
# COMPACT_ATOMS: atom_id res chain seq x y z
N MET A 1 -20.80 -7.55 53.74
CA MET A 1 -20.52 -6.12 54.00
C MET A 1 -19.54 -5.67 52.92
N GLN A 2 -20.04 -4.96 51.91
CA GLN A 2 -19.29 -4.22 50.87
C GLN A 2 -18.62 -2.96 51.49
N PRO A 3 -17.68 -2.23 50.82
CA PRO A 3 -17.66 -1.84 49.38
C PRO A 3 -16.30 -2.09 48.68
N ALA A 4 -16.24 -2.39 47.37
CA ALA A 4 -16.36 -1.51 46.20
C ALA A 4 -15.28 -0.41 46.13
N ALA A 5 -14.24 -0.65 45.32
CA ALA A 5 -13.38 0.38 44.75
C ALA A 5 -13.41 0.24 43.21
N ARG A 6 -14.06 1.22 42.59
CA ARG A 6 -13.98 1.57 41.17
C ARG A 6 -12.86 2.59 41.04
N GLU A 7 -11.94 2.38 40.11
CA GLU A 7 -11.16 3.46 39.47
C GLU A 7 -10.97 3.01 38.00
N SER A 8 -11.82 3.41 37.03
CA SER A 8 -11.68 4.60 36.16
C SER A 8 -10.22 4.88 35.79
N CYS A 9 -9.76 4.56 34.57
CA CYS A 9 -9.98 5.30 33.32
C CYS A 9 -9.41 6.73 33.38
N LEU A 10 -8.63 7.05 32.33
CA LEU A 10 -8.09 8.35 31.88
C LEU A 10 -6.64 8.67 32.32
N PRO A 11 -5.89 9.53 31.59
CA PRO A 11 -5.97 9.91 30.16
C PRO A 11 -4.59 9.98 29.45
N GLU A 12 -4.65 10.14 28.12
CA GLU A 12 -3.89 11.13 27.33
C GLU A 12 -2.75 11.91 28.02
N LEU A 13 -1.56 11.94 27.39
CA LEU A 13 -0.64 13.10 27.26
C LEU A 13 0.84 12.64 27.16
N LEU A 14 1.34 12.46 25.94
CA LEU A 14 2.72 12.81 25.60
C LEU A 14 2.73 13.46 24.21
N LEU A 15 2.06 14.60 24.12
CA LEU A 15 2.23 15.59 23.06
C LEU A 15 2.56 16.94 23.72
N SER A 16 3.41 17.73 23.07
CA SER A 16 4.03 19.00 23.52
C SER A 16 5.23 18.84 24.47
N ARG A 17 6.39 19.48 24.25
CA ARG A 17 6.72 20.67 23.44
C ARG A 17 8.25 20.85 23.49
N CYS A 18 8.86 21.37 22.42
CA CYS A 18 9.80 22.50 22.49
C CYS A 18 10.23 22.95 21.08
N ILE A 19 9.76 24.13 20.71
CA ILE A 19 10.15 24.92 19.54
C ILE A 19 11.38 25.75 19.94
N THR A 20 12.38 25.81 19.05
CA THR A 20 13.09 27.01 18.53
C THR A 20 14.62 26.91 18.54
N ALA A 21 15.19 27.43 17.44
CA ALA A 21 16.55 27.92 17.19
C ALA A 21 17.42 26.95 16.38
N LEU A 22 18.10 27.32 15.30
CA LEU A 22 18.29 28.61 14.63
C LEU A 22 18.80 28.31 13.21
N SER A 23 18.35 29.09 12.23
CA SER A 23 18.79 29.01 10.84
C SER A 23 20.29 29.29 10.68
N ALA A 24 20.99 28.45 9.93
CA ALA A 24 22.24 28.81 9.27
C ALA A 24 22.04 28.66 7.76
N ALA A 25 21.65 29.76 7.10
CA ALA A 25 21.68 29.86 5.65
C ALA A 25 23.14 29.87 5.18
N ARG A 26 23.60 28.78 4.58
CA ARG A 26 24.84 28.78 3.79
C ARG A 26 24.50 29.30 2.40
N SER A 27 24.73 30.60 2.20
CA SER A 27 24.76 31.24 0.89
C SER A 27 25.88 30.61 0.05
N ALA A 28 25.54 29.74 -0.90
CA ALA A 28 26.49 29.27 -1.92
C ALA A 28 26.57 30.34 -3.01
N PHE A 29 27.72 31.01 -3.07
CA PHE A 29 28.08 31.99 -4.09
C PHE A 29 28.21 31.27 -5.45
N LYS A 30 27.37 31.59 -6.44
CA LYS A 30 27.49 31.05 -7.82
C LYS A 30 28.19 32.07 -8.71
N ALA A 31 29.40 31.75 -9.14
CA ALA A 31 30.15 32.53 -10.11
C ALA A 31 29.52 32.37 -11.51
N ILE A 32 29.27 33.49 -12.18
CA ILE A 32 28.56 33.58 -13.47
C ILE A 32 29.55 33.46 -14.64
N ASN A 33 30.25 32.33 -14.79
CA ASN A 33 30.97 32.00 -16.05
C ASN A 33 31.53 30.57 -16.13
N ILE A 34 30.73 29.56 -15.79
CA ILE A 34 31.06 28.18 -16.12
C ILE A 34 29.88 27.67 -16.94
N GLU A 35 30.11 27.51 -18.25
CA GLU A 35 29.26 26.67 -19.10
C GLU A 35 29.34 25.26 -18.51
N SER A 36 28.29 24.86 -17.80
CA SER A 36 28.17 23.55 -17.19
C SER A 36 27.71 22.57 -18.26
N ASP A 37 28.66 22.15 -19.10
CA ASP A 37 28.54 20.90 -19.86
C ASP A 37 28.82 19.76 -18.88
N VAL A 38 27.83 19.48 -18.03
CA VAL A 38 27.80 18.30 -17.19
C VAL A 38 26.61 17.52 -17.73
N GLU A 39 26.89 16.64 -18.69
CA GLU A 39 26.13 15.41 -18.81
C GLU A 39 26.12 14.81 -17.40
N SER A 40 24.99 14.94 -16.70
CA SER A 40 24.76 14.30 -15.42
C SER A 40 24.72 12.82 -15.72
N ASP A 41 25.88 12.17 -15.67
CA ASP A 41 26.00 10.72 -15.60
C ASP A 41 25.25 10.33 -14.31
N GLU A 42 23.99 9.92 -14.47
CA GLU A 42 23.13 9.45 -13.38
C GLU A 42 23.82 8.25 -12.75
N GLU A 43 24.55 8.49 -11.66
CA GLU A 43 25.14 7.46 -10.82
C GLU A 43 23.99 6.53 -10.39
N VAL A 44 23.95 5.33 -10.99
CA VAL A 44 22.95 4.31 -10.69
C VAL A 44 23.04 4.01 -9.19
N ASP A 45 21.99 4.36 -8.45
CA ASP A 45 21.93 4.16 -7.00
C ASP A 45 21.69 2.67 -6.68
N ASP A 46 22.78 1.89 -6.71
CA ASP A 46 22.82 0.45 -6.39
C ASP A 46 22.22 0.14 -5.01
N THR A 47 22.13 1.12 -4.10
CA THR A 47 21.56 0.96 -2.76
C THR A 47 20.09 0.59 -2.82
N LYS A 48 19.31 1.28 -3.65
CA LYS A 48 17.87 1.02 -3.79
C LYS A 48 17.61 -0.36 -4.38
N GLU A 49 18.40 -0.76 -5.38
CA GLU A 49 18.28 -2.09 -6.00
C GLU A 49 18.54 -3.19 -4.97
N ILE A 50 19.60 -3.08 -4.17
CA ILE A 50 19.91 -4.03 -3.09
C ILE A 50 18.77 -4.11 -2.07
N GLN A 51 18.19 -2.98 -1.67
CA GLN A 51 17.08 -2.93 -0.71
C GLN A 51 15.79 -3.56 -1.28
N ILE A 52 15.53 -3.40 -2.58
CA ILE A 52 14.42 -4.08 -3.27
C ILE A 52 14.66 -5.59 -3.30
N GLU A 53 15.87 -6.05 -3.60
CA GLU A 53 16.21 -7.48 -3.58
C GLU A 53 16.09 -8.09 -2.17
N GLU A 54 16.48 -7.37 -1.13
CA GLU A 54 16.32 -7.82 0.25
C GLU A 54 14.85 -7.94 0.63
N ALA A 55 14.05 -6.92 0.32
CA ALA A 55 12.61 -6.97 0.52
C ALA A 55 11.97 -8.11 -0.28
N LEU A 56 12.45 -8.39 -1.50
CA LEU A 56 11.96 -9.50 -2.31
C LEU A 56 12.19 -10.86 -1.63
N LYS A 57 13.34 -11.05 -0.98
CA LYS A 57 13.63 -12.27 -0.19
C LYS A 57 12.70 -12.39 1.01
N LEU A 58 12.44 -11.29 1.72
CA LEU A 58 11.49 -11.26 2.84
C LEU A 58 10.07 -11.58 2.37
N TYR A 59 9.65 -11.00 1.25
CA TYR A 59 8.35 -11.25 0.63
C TYR A 59 8.16 -12.71 0.22
N GLN A 60 9.15 -13.31 -0.44
CA GLN A 60 9.12 -14.74 -0.78
C GLN A 60 9.04 -15.63 0.46
N THR A 61 9.75 -15.25 1.52
CA THR A 61 9.70 -15.97 2.81
C THR A 61 8.30 -15.87 3.44
N ALA A 62 7.69 -14.69 3.41
CA ALA A 62 6.32 -14.50 3.89
C ALA A 62 5.31 -15.34 3.09
N LEU A 63 5.41 -15.34 1.76
CA LEU A 63 4.55 -16.18 0.90
C LEU A 63 4.73 -17.67 1.16
N LYS A 64 5.95 -18.13 1.41
CA LYS A 64 6.21 -19.52 1.76
C LYS A 64 5.41 -19.91 3.00
N TYR A 65 5.57 -19.19 4.11
CA TYR A 65 4.85 -19.51 5.35
C TYR A 65 3.34 -19.31 5.22
N HIS A 66 2.89 -18.31 4.46
CA HIS A 66 1.48 -18.11 4.14
C HIS A 66 0.90 -19.35 3.43
N SER A 67 1.57 -19.85 2.39
CA SER A 67 1.13 -21.02 1.61
C SER A 67 1.11 -22.33 2.41
N GLU A 68 1.88 -22.42 3.51
CA GLU A 68 1.89 -23.58 4.40
C GLU A 68 0.61 -23.67 5.25
N GLY A 69 -0.19 -22.60 5.31
CA GLY A 69 -1.49 -22.57 5.97
C GLY A 69 -1.42 -22.41 7.49
N PRO A 70 -2.48 -22.80 8.23
CA PRO A 70 -2.65 -22.44 9.64
C PRO A 70 -1.52 -22.83 10.59
N LYS A 71 -0.83 -23.94 10.28
CA LYS A 71 0.32 -24.42 11.06
C LYS A 71 1.51 -23.44 11.08
N SER A 72 1.59 -22.55 10.08
CA SER A 72 2.70 -21.63 9.88
C SER A 72 2.25 -20.16 9.92
N TYR A 73 1.04 -19.88 10.39
CA TYR A 73 0.52 -18.51 10.45
C TYR A 73 1.34 -17.62 11.37
N GLN A 74 1.88 -18.15 12.47
CA GLN A 74 2.71 -17.36 13.38
C GLN A 74 4.01 -16.93 12.68
N GLU A 75 4.63 -17.81 11.92
CA GLU A 75 5.81 -17.56 11.11
C GLU A 75 5.50 -16.58 9.97
N ALA A 76 4.37 -16.73 9.30
CA ALA A 76 3.91 -15.82 8.26
C ALA A 76 3.71 -14.40 8.81
N ILE A 77 3.11 -14.24 9.99
CA ILE A 77 2.96 -12.93 10.66
C ILE A 77 4.33 -12.28 10.88
N GLN A 78 5.31 -13.04 11.39
CA GLN A 78 6.65 -12.50 11.63
C GLN A 78 7.38 -12.14 10.33
N ALA A 79 7.24 -12.97 9.30
CA ALA A 79 7.85 -12.72 8.00
C ALA A 79 7.24 -11.48 7.32
N TYR A 80 5.92 -11.31 7.36
CA TYR A 80 5.27 -10.10 6.87
C TYR A 80 5.68 -8.86 7.68
N LYS A 81 5.78 -8.99 9.01
CA LYS A 81 6.26 -7.88 9.84
C LYS A 81 7.67 -7.45 9.45
N ALA A 82 8.60 -8.40 9.29
CA ALA A 82 9.95 -8.12 8.85
C ALA A 82 9.99 -7.46 7.45
N LEU A 83 9.13 -7.92 6.53
CA LEU A 83 8.97 -7.30 5.22
C LEU A 83 8.54 -5.83 5.33
N PHE A 84 7.49 -5.52 6.09
CA PHE A 84 7.00 -4.14 6.25
C PHE A 84 7.93 -3.22 7.05
N GLU A 85 8.89 -3.78 7.80
CA GLU A 85 9.95 -3.03 8.48
C GLU A 85 11.15 -2.70 7.58
N SER A 86 11.21 -3.29 6.38
CA SER A 86 12.29 -3.04 5.41
C SER A 86 12.30 -1.60 4.89
N ASP A 87 13.46 -1.18 4.37
CA ASP A 87 13.68 0.22 3.99
C ASP A 87 12.85 0.68 2.79
N ILE A 88 12.43 -0.24 1.93
CA ILE A 88 11.61 0.12 0.76
C ILE A 88 10.26 0.75 1.14
N PHE A 89 9.74 0.47 2.35
CA PHE A 89 8.50 1.06 2.87
C PHE A 89 8.71 2.43 3.54
N LYS A 90 9.94 2.93 3.59
CA LYS A 90 10.30 4.26 4.11
C LYS A 90 10.50 5.27 2.99
N TYR A 91 10.55 4.82 1.74
CA TYR A 91 10.73 5.69 0.60
C TYR A 91 9.51 6.60 0.38
N PRO A 92 9.71 7.85 -0.07
CA PRO A 92 8.60 8.72 -0.48
C PRO A 92 7.65 8.06 -1.49
N GLU A 93 8.20 7.28 -2.42
CA GLU A 93 7.48 6.54 -3.47
C GLU A 93 6.60 5.40 -2.90
N SER A 94 6.90 4.95 -1.67
CA SER A 94 6.13 3.90 -1.01
C SER A 94 4.88 4.41 -0.29
N LEU A 95 4.84 5.70 0.04
CA LEU A 95 3.68 6.33 0.65
C LEU A 95 2.53 6.38 -0.35
N SER A 96 1.30 6.24 0.14
CA SER A 96 0.12 6.47 -0.71
C SER A 96 0.05 7.91 -1.17
N GLU A 97 -0.56 8.16 -2.34
CA GLU A 97 -0.68 9.53 -2.86
C GLU A 97 -1.43 10.43 -1.87
N TYR A 98 -2.47 9.87 -1.23
CA TYR A 98 -3.15 10.52 -0.11
C TYR A 98 -2.19 10.98 1.00
N ARG A 99 -1.30 10.08 1.47
CA ARG A 99 -0.34 10.41 2.53
C ARG A 99 0.72 11.40 2.08
N ARG A 100 1.14 11.36 0.81
CA ARG A 100 2.06 12.36 0.24
C ARG A 100 1.45 13.76 0.25
N THR A 101 0.19 13.89 -0.16
CA THR A 101 -0.53 15.17 -0.15
C THR A 101 -0.73 15.70 1.27
N GLU A 102 -1.00 14.83 2.25
CA GLU A 102 -1.10 15.25 3.66
C GLU A 102 0.23 15.78 4.23
N LEU A 103 1.37 15.20 3.85
CA LEU A 103 2.69 15.59 4.36
C LEU A 103 3.26 16.83 3.66
N ASN A 104 3.06 16.93 2.35
CA ASN A 104 3.70 17.95 1.51
C ASN A 104 2.77 19.12 1.15
N GLY A 105 1.48 19.03 1.49
CA GLY A 105 0.45 19.96 1.04
C GLY A 105 -0.07 19.60 -0.35
N ASP A 106 -1.10 20.33 -0.79
CA ASP A 106 -1.63 20.20 -2.15
C ASP A 106 -0.49 20.48 -3.15
N PRO A 107 -0.24 19.63 -4.15
CA PRO A 107 0.77 19.93 -5.15
C PRO A 107 0.44 21.28 -5.78
N ASP A 108 1.44 22.15 -5.95
CA ASP A 108 1.27 23.43 -6.63
C ASP A 108 0.88 23.16 -8.10
N TYR A 109 -0.43 23.08 -8.36
CA TYR A 109 -1.00 22.82 -9.68
C TYR A 109 -0.66 23.93 -10.70
N ASP A 110 -0.12 25.06 -10.25
CA ASP A 110 0.39 26.15 -11.10
C ASP A 110 1.63 25.72 -11.92
N PHE A 111 2.41 24.72 -11.49
CA PHE A 111 3.57 24.22 -12.24
C PHE A 111 3.20 23.17 -13.31
N ILE A 112 2.06 22.48 -13.14
CA ILE A 112 1.63 21.39 -14.05
C ILE A 112 1.17 21.93 -15.42
N LEU A 113 0.84 23.22 -15.52
CA LEU A 113 0.47 23.85 -16.78
C LEU A 113 1.67 24.33 -17.63
N GLN A 114 2.91 24.22 -17.14
CA GLN A 114 4.05 24.89 -17.77
C GLN A 114 5.10 23.98 -18.42
N ASP A 115 5.06 22.65 -18.26
CA ASP A 115 5.95 21.76 -19.01
C ASP A 115 5.16 20.62 -19.66
N ASP A 116 5.37 20.46 -20.96
CA ASP A 116 4.94 19.31 -21.75
C ASP A 116 5.53 18.03 -21.13
N TYR A 117 4.81 17.40 -20.20
CA TYR A 117 5.17 16.09 -19.70
C TYR A 117 5.04 15.08 -20.84
N GLU A 118 6.17 14.74 -21.45
CA GLU A 118 6.31 13.53 -22.24
C GLU A 118 6.05 12.35 -21.29
N ALA A 119 4.87 11.74 -21.42
CA ALA A 119 4.52 10.54 -20.69
C ALA A 119 5.56 9.46 -21.03
N GLY A 120 6.51 9.26 -20.10
CA GLY A 120 7.48 8.18 -20.18
C GLY A 120 6.76 6.85 -20.40
N PRO A 121 7.38 5.90 -21.13
CA PRO A 121 6.70 4.73 -21.65
C PRO A 121 5.97 3.98 -20.54
N THR A 122 4.65 3.92 -20.65
CA THR A 122 3.77 3.11 -19.81
C THR A 122 4.21 1.65 -19.95
N GLN A 123 4.93 1.12 -18.95
CA GLN A 123 5.26 -0.29 -18.92
C GLN A 123 3.96 -1.08 -18.71
N LEU A 124 3.43 -1.60 -19.82
CA LEU A 124 2.35 -2.58 -19.83
C LEU A 124 2.79 -3.79 -19.01
N GLY A 125 2.22 -3.95 -17.82
CA GLY A 125 2.36 -5.13 -16.97
C GLY A 125 1.74 -6.35 -17.64
N GLY A 126 2.51 -6.99 -18.53
CA GLY A 126 2.20 -8.32 -19.03
C GLY A 126 2.43 -9.34 -17.91
N ALA A 127 1.36 -10.02 -17.50
CA ALA A 127 1.40 -11.16 -16.59
C ALA A 127 2.41 -12.21 -17.10
N THR A 128 3.61 -12.19 -16.52
CA THR A 128 4.61 -13.24 -16.63
C THR A 128 5.24 -13.38 -15.25
N ASP A 129 5.62 -14.60 -14.88
CA ASP A 129 6.24 -15.05 -13.61
C ASP A 129 7.58 -14.35 -13.27
N SER A 130 7.80 -13.11 -13.69
CA SER A 130 8.90 -12.27 -13.22
C SER A 130 8.66 -11.96 -11.74
N ALA A 131 9.59 -12.40 -10.90
CA ALA A 131 9.64 -11.99 -9.50
C ALA A 131 9.52 -10.46 -9.42
N PRO A 132 8.83 -9.89 -8.41
CA PRO A 132 8.63 -8.46 -8.35
C PRO A 132 9.97 -7.73 -8.31
N ASN A 133 10.35 -7.16 -9.45
CA ASN A 133 11.68 -6.59 -9.67
C ASN A 133 11.64 -5.06 -9.67
N THR A 134 10.44 -4.48 -9.59
CA THR A 134 10.25 -3.04 -9.42
C THR A 134 9.69 -2.73 -8.04
N LEU A 135 10.05 -1.56 -7.52
CA LEU A 135 9.54 -1.06 -6.24
C LEU A 135 8.00 -1.01 -6.20
N PRO A 136 7.28 -0.44 -7.20
CA PRO A 136 5.82 -0.43 -7.18
C PRO A 136 5.21 -1.85 -7.11
N GLN A 137 5.79 -2.79 -7.86
CA GLN A 137 5.29 -4.16 -7.92
C GLN A 137 5.47 -4.90 -6.59
N ILE A 138 6.63 -4.79 -5.93
CA ILE A 138 6.83 -5.41 -4.62
C ILE A 138 5.94 -4.78 -3.55
N LEU A 139 5.73 -3.46 -3.58
CA LEU A 139 4.83 -2.77 -2.65
C LEU A 139 3.38 -3.24 -2.84
N HIS A 140 2.89 -3.22 -4.09
CA HIS A 140 1.57 -3.72 -4.45
C HIS A 140 1.35 -5.14 -3.94
N LEU A 141 2.24 -6.07 -4.29
CA LEU A 141 2.11 -7.47 -3.92
C LEU A 141 2.22 -7.73 -2.43
N SER A 142 3.08 -6.97 -1.73
CA SER A 142 3.22 -7.07 -0.27
C SER A 142 1.90 -6.70 0.42
N TYR A 143 1.31 -5.56 0.03
CA TYR A 143 0.04 -5.11 0.57
C TYR A 143 -1.13 -6.05 0.19
N LYS A 144 -1.23 -6.44 -1.08
CA LYS A 144 -2.26 -7.36 -1.59
C LYS A 144 -2.25 -8.68 -0.82
N ASN A 145 -1.09 -9.34 -0.73
CA ASN A 145 -1.00 -10.66 -0.13
C ASN A 145 -1.09 -10.63 1.39
N HIS A 146 -0.65 -9.54 2.03
CA HIS A 146 -0.85 -9.39 3.47
C HIS A 146 -2.33 -9.14 3.81
N GLY A 147 -3.04 -8.30 3.05
CA GLY A 147 -4.49 -8.13 3.21
C GLY A 147 -5.25 -9.44 3.07
N GLN A 148 -4.89 -10.25 2.07
CA GLN A 148 -5.46 -11.59 1.87
C GLN A 148 -5.13 -12.53 3.04
N PHE A 149 -3.87 -12.58 3.48
CA PHE A 149 -3.44 -13.37 4.62
C PHE A 149 -4.24 -13.05 5.89
N MET A 150 -4.45 -11.76 6.16
CA MET A 150 -5.21 -11.33 7.34
C MET A 150 -6.67 -11.81 7.30
N LEU A 151 -7.30 -11.85 6.12
CA LEU A 151 -8.64 -12.44 5.98
C LEU A 151 -8.64 -13.94 6.26
N GLU A 152 -7.62 -14.66 5.81
CA GLU A 152 -7.49 -16.10 6.05
C GLU A 152 -7.27 -16.42 7.53
N VAL A 153 -6.45 -15.63 8.23
CA VAL A 153 -6.26 -15.74 9.69
C VAL A 153 -7.57 -15.51 10.43
N VAL A 154 -8.34 -14.48 10.05
CA VAL A 154 -9.67 -14.22 10.62
C VAL A 154 -10.60 -15.41 10.34
N GLN A 155 -10.72 -15.83 9.08
CA GLN A 155 -11.59 -16.92 8.67
C GLN A 155 -11.26 -18.23 9.40
N HIS A 156 -9.98 -18.57 9.52
CA HIS A 156 -9.54 -19.74 10.28
C HIS A 156 -9.92 -19.62 11.76
N SER A 157 -9.69 -18.45 12.36
CA SER A 157 -10.08 -18.20 13.75
C SER A 157 -11.59 -18.35 13.96
N LEU A 158 -12.40 -17.94 12.98
CA LEU A 158 -13.85 -18.14 13.01
C LEU A 158 -14.24 -19.62 12.93
N HIS A 159 -13.54 -20.39 12.09
CA HIS A 159 -13.77 -21.82 11.94
C HIS A 159 -13.36 -22.60 13.20
N GLU A 160 -12.23 -22.29 13.81
CA GLU A 160 -11.80 -22.91 15.07
C GLU A 160 -12.74 -22.53 16.24
N CYS A 161 -13.31 -21.33 16.21
CA CYS A 161 -14.32 -20.91 17.16
C CYS A 161 -15.76 -21.33 16.81
N GLN A 162 -16.01 -22.07 15.72
CA GLN A 162 -17.38 -22.52 15.38
C GLN A 162 -17.98 -23.47 16.43
N ASP A 163 -17.16 -24.12 17.27
CA ASP A 163 -17.63 -24.86 18.45
C ASP A 163 -18.02 -23.94 19.64
N SER A 164 -17.75 -22.63 19.55
CA SER A 164 -18.10 -21.63 20.57
C SER A 164 -18.56 -20.32 19.92
N LEU A 165 -19.85 -20.27 19.60
CA LEU A 165 -20.72 -19.10 19.35
C LEU A 165 -20.91 -18.63 17.90
N LEU A 166 -22.09 -19.03 17.41
CA LEU A 166 -22.94 -18.43 16.37
C LEU A 166 -23.29 -16.94 16.59
N THR A 167 -22.36 -16.09 17.03
CA THR A 167 -22.68 -14.68 17.30
C THR A 167 -21.48 -13.77 17.14
N LEU A 168 -20.83 -13.80 15.97
CA LEU A 168 -20.09 -12.62 15.55
C LEU A 168 -21.10 -11.51 15.28
N ASN A 169 -21.15 -10.55 16.20
CA ASN A 169 -21.86 -9.30 15.99
C ASN A 169 -21.33 -8.63 14.71
N VAL A 170 -22.22 -8.03 13.92
CA VAL A 170 -21.88 -7.30 12.69
C VAL A 170 -20.75 -6.29 12.93
N THR A 171 -20.68 -5.69 14.12
CA THR A 171 -19.60 -4.77 14.52
C THR A 171 -18.24 -5.46 14.65
N ALA A 172 -18.19 -6.68 15.17
CA ALA A 172 -16.95 -7.46 15.28
C ALA A 172 -16.46 -7.92 13.90
N SER A 173 -17.40 -8.27 13.00
CA SER A 173 -17.07 -8.62 11.62
C SER A 173 -16.56 -7.42 10.82
N ALA A 174 -17.14 -6.23 11.01
CA ALA A 174 -16.67 -5.00 10.39
C ALA A 174 -15.25 -4.63 10.85
N ALA A 175 -14.97 -4.73 12.15
CA ALA A 175 -13.63 -4.48 12.69
C ALA A 175 -12.59 -5.51 12.20
N ALA A 176 -12.99 -6.77 12.01
CA ALA A 176 -12.09 -7.83 11.58
C ALA A 176 -11.58 -7.66 10.13
N VAL A 177 -12.33 -6.94 9.27
CA VAL A 177 -11.94 -6.75 7.86
C VAL A 177 -11.54 -5.31 7.51
N ASP A 178 -11.67 -4.35 8.44
CA ASP A 178 -11.18 -2.97 8.26
C ASP A 178 -9.67 -2.94 7.94
N VAL A 179 -8.87 -3.73 8.67
CA VAL A 179 -7.42 -3.82 8.44
C VAL A 179 -7.10 -4.39 7.04
N PRO A 180 -7.63 -5.56 6.64
CA PRO A 180 -7.51 -6.04 5.26
C PRO A 180 -7.92 -5.04 4.17
N LEU A 181 -9.04 -4.33 4.36
CA LEU A 181 -9.51 -3.34 3.38
C LEU A 181 -8.53 -2.16 3.23
N ARG A 182 -7.88 -1.72 4.31
CA ARG A 182 -6.81 -0.71 4.22
C ARG A 182 -5.61 -1.22 3.45
N TYR A 183 -5.23 -2.47 3.66
CA TYR A 183 -4.15 -3.09 2.89
C TYR A 183 -4.48 -3.22 1.40
N PHE A 184 -5.72 -3.54 1.05
CA PHE A 184 -6.15 -3.54 -0.34
C PHE A 184 -6.16 -2.13 -0.94
N ALA A 185 -6.57 -1.11 -0.18
CA ALA A 185 -6.49 0.28 -0.65
C ALA A 185 -5.04 0.71 -0.93
N GLU A 186 -4.09 0.39 -0.05
CA GLU A 186 -2.66 0.67 -0.28
C GLU A 186 -2.12 -0.11 -1.49
N ALA A 187 -2.58 -1.35 -1.73
CA ALA A 187 -2.18 -2.12 -2.90
C ALA A 187 -2.73 -1.53 -4.21
N LEU A 188 -3.99 -1.07 -4.21
CA LEU A 188 -4.64 -0.44 -5.36
C LEU A 188 -4.07 0.95 -5.68
N ASP A 189 -3.54 1.66 -4.69
CA ASP A 189 -2.78 2.90 -4.91
C ASP A 189 -1.47 2.64 -5.69
N LYS A 190 -0.90 1.43 -5.58
CA LYS A 190 0.33 1.05 -6.31
C LYS A 190 0.07 0.43 -7.67
N ASP A 191 -1.08 -0.22 -7.86
CA ASP A 191 -1.52 -0.75 -9.14
C ASP A 191 -3.06 -0.76 -9.17
N ASP A 192 -3.63 0.26 -9.80
CA ASP A 192 -5.07 0.43 -9.97
C ASP A 192 -5.64 -0.38 -11.13
N SER A 193 -4.79 -1.06 -11.91
CA SER A 193 -5.21 -1.93 -13.01
C SER A 193 -5.60 -3.35 -12.55
N ASP A 194 -5.40 -3.68 -11.27
CA ASP A 194 -5.71 -4.98 -10.67
C ASP A 194 -7.23 -5.16 -10.44
N LEU A 195 -7.96 -5.51 -11.50
CA LEU A 195 -9.41 -5.72 -11.48
C LEU A 195 -9.85 -6.87 -10.55
N ASP A 196 -8.99 -7.88 -10.37
CA ASP A 196 -9.26 -8.98 -9.43
C ASP A 196 -9.25 -8.47 -7.98
N LEU A 197 -8.32 -7.59 -7.65
CA LEU A 197 -8.25 -6.95 -6.34
C LEU A 197 -9.40 -5.96 -6.12
N TRP A 198 -9.81 -5.20 -7.15
CA TRP A 198 -11.02 -4.37 -7.07
C TRP A 198 -12.26 -5.22 -6.77
N THR A 199 -12.45 -6.34 -7.49
CA THR A 199 -13.57 -7.27 -7.29
C THR A 199 -13.56 -7.88 -5.89
N ARG A 200 -12.39 -8.28 -5.39
CA ARG A 200 -12.21 -8.82 -4.04
C ARG A 200 -12.53 -7.77 -2.97
N THR A 201 -12.04 -6.55 -3.15
CA THR A 201 -12.29 -5.42 -2.23
C THR A 201 -13.78 -5.11 -2.16
N ALA A 202 -14.48 -5.11 -3.30
CA ALA A 202 -15.93 -4.95 -3.36
C ALA A 202 -16.67 -6.03 -2.53
N SER A 203 -16.24 -7.29 -2.67
CA SER A 203 -16.82 -8.43 -1.97
C SER A 203 -16.62 -8.33 -0.45
N VAL A 204 -15.41 -8.00 0.01
CA VAL A 204 -15.11 -7.84 1.43
C VAL A 204 -15.84 -6.63 2.03
N ALA A 205 -15.92 -5.52 1.29
CA ALA A 205 -16.69 -4.35 1.70
C ALA A 205 -18.20 -4.63 1.79
N ALA A 206 -18.73 -5.50 0.91
CA ALA A 206 -20.13 -5.89 0.95
C ALA A 206 -20.46 -6.71 2.21
N LEU A 207 -19.53 -7.58 2.64
CA LEU A 207 -19.69 -8.38 3.87
C LEU A 207 -19.82 -7.52 5.14
N THR A 208 -19.25 -6.31 5.15
CA THR A 208 -19.39 -5.35 6.27
C THR A 208 -20.56 -4.40 6.14
N GLY A 209 -21.29 -4.46 5.03
CA GLY A 209 -22.39 -3.54 4.72
C GLY A 209 -21.94 -2.18 4.17
N SER A 210 -20.68 -2.03 3.73
CA SER A 210 -20.19 -0.78 3.16
C SER A 210 -20.59 -0.62 1.68
N GLY A 211 -21.86 -0.26 1.46
CA GLY A 211 -22.41 -0.11 0.09
C GLY A 211 -21.69 0.95 -0.76
N ARG A 212 -21.11 1.99 -0.15
CA ARG A 212 -20.34 3.01 -0.89
C ARG A 212 -19.04 2.45 -1.47
N ILE A 213 -18.27 1.72 -0.65
CA ILE A 213 -17.01 1.11 -1.10
C ILE A 213 -17.30 0.03 -2.13
N THR A 214 -18.28 -0.84 -1.87
CA THR A 214 -18.69 -1.87 -2.83
C THR A 214 -19.06 -1.28 -4.19
N ARG A 215 -19.87 -0.21 -4.20
CA ARG A 215 -20.25 0.45 -5.45
C ARG A 215 -19.03 1.00 -6.20
N PHE A 216 -18.18 1.77 -5.51
CA PHE A 216 -17.01 2.38 -6.11
C PHE A 216 -16.07 1.34 -6.74
N CYS A 217 -15.78 0.25 -6.03
CA CYS A 217 -14.93 -0.82 -6.55
C CYS A 217 -15.55 -1.52 -7.78
N LEU A 218 -16.88 -1.70 -7.81
CA LEU A 218 -17.54 -2.29 -8.97
C LEU A 218 -17.59 -1.34 -10.17
N GLU A 219 -17.73 -0.04 -9.94
CA GLU A 219 -17.62 0.98 -10.98
C GLU A 219 -16.22 0.95 -11.61
N ALA A 220 -15.15 0.89 -10.80
CA ALA A 220 -13.78 0.77 -11.29
C ALA A 220 -13.55 -0.50 -12.14
N VAL A 221 -14.15 -1.65 -11.76
CA VAL A 221 -14.06 -2.88 -12.56
C VAL A 221 -14.73 -2.70 -13.93
N LEU A 222 -15.91 -2.08 -13.98
CA LEU A 222 -16.63 -1.85 -15.23
C LEU A 222 -15.88 -0.88 -16.15
N ASP A 223 -15.34 0.20 -15.60
CA ASP A 223 -14.56 1.18 -16.36
C ASP A 223 -13.30 0.53 -16.96
N GLY A 224 -12.59 -0.31 -16.20
CA GLY A 224 -11.43 -1.06 -16.69
C GLY A 224 -11.74 -2.09 -17.78
N ASP A 225 -12.87 -2.80 -17.68
CA ASP A 225 -13.33 -3.74 -18.70
C ASP A 225 -13.67 -3.01 -20.02
N ASP A 226 -14.32 -1.85 -19.95
CA ASP A 226 -14.66 -1.04 -21.11
C ASP A 226 -13.40 -0.52 -21.83
N GLU A 227 -12.37 -0.10 -21.08
CA GLU A 227 -11.07 0.28 -21.65
C GLU A 227 -10.37 -0.89 -22.36
N ALA A 228 -10.40 -2.09 -21.77
CA ALA A 228 -9.83 -3.30 -22.38
C ALA A 228 -10.55 -3.64 -23.70
N ILE A 229 -11.88 -3.53 -23.73
CA ILE A 229 -12.68 -3.76 -24.94
C ILE A 229 -12.39 -2.70 -26.01
N ALA A 230 -12.27 -1.43 -25.64
CA ALA A 230 -11.93 -0.35 -26.58
C ALA A 230 -10.55 -0.57 -27.24
N ARG A 231 -9.56 -1.02 -26.46
CA ARG A 231 -8.20 -1.31 -26.95
C ARG A 231 -8.15 -2.43 -27.98
N THR A 232 -8.96 -3.48 -27.81
CA THR A 232 -9.03 -4.60 -28.77
C THR A 232 -9.67 -4.18 -30.09
N ARG A 233 -10.72 -3.34 -30.05
CA ARG A 233 -11.37 -2.81 -31.26
C ARG A 233 -10.49 -1.88 -32.09
N GLY A 234 -9.57 -1.14 -31.45
CA GLY A 234 -8.62 -0.27 -32.15
C GLY A 234 -7.53 -0.99 -32.94
N LYS A 235 -7.21 -2.25 -32.58
CA LYS A 235 -6.19 -3.06 -33.29
C LYS A 235 -6.67 -3.67 -34.60
N ASP A 236 -7.99 -3.81 -34.79
CA ASP A 236 -8.59 -4.42 -35.98
C ASP A 236 -8.89 -3.42 -37.11
N ALA A 237 -8.51 -2.14 -36.95
CA ALA A 237 -8.79 -1.06 -37.89
C ALA A 237 -7.55 -0.53 -38.66
N GLY A 238 -6.41 -1.24 -38.61
CA GLY A 238 -5.14 -0.88 -39.27
C GLY A 238 -4.73 -1.83 -40.37
#